data_AF-A0A3D5VJR2-F1
#
_entry.id   AF-A0A3D5VJR2-F1
#
_cell.length_a   1.000
_cell.length_b   1.000
_cell.length_c   1.000
_cell.angle_alpha   90.00
_cell.angle_beta   90.00
_cell.angle_gamma   90.00
#
_symmetry.space_group_name_H-M   'P 1'
#
loop_
_entity.id
_entity.type
_entity.pdbx_description
1 polymer ?
#
loop_
_entity_poly.entity_id
_entity_poly.type
_entity_poly.pdbx_seq_one_letter_code
_entity_poly.pdbx_strand_id
1 'polypeptide(L)'
;MKSQQLSQAGSRPVVQVILPVFEGPFDLLIYLVERDKLDIYSIAIADITSSYLENLSLVEFDPELASDFIYMAAYLLELKSRSLLPRVEREQLADEPDPRQELIMRLVEYKRFKELAGQLETMITLENYDYTRQPTLPLESGTRTLAPLSLDN
;
A
#
# COMPACT_ATOMS: atom_id res chain seq x y z
N MET A 1 16.65 14.24 58.63
CA MET A 1 15.31 14.06 58.02
C MET A 1 15.42 14.43 56.54
N LYS A 2 15.02 13.51 55.64
CA LYS A 2 15.01 13.60 54.17
C LYS A 2 16.40 13.66 53.52
N SER A 3 17.06 12.53 53.19
CA SER A 3 16.64 11.52 52.21
C SER A 3 15.89 12.12 51.02
N GLN A 4 16.64 12.41 49.94
CA GLN A 4 16.24 12.09 48.58
C GLN A 4 17.44 12.21 47.64
N GLN A 5 18.02 11.03 47.36
CA GLN A 5 18.60 10.74 46.06
C GLN A 5 17.48 10.89 45.00
N LEU A 6 17.79 11.42 43.83
CA LEU A 6 17.40 10.72 42.61
C LEU A 6 18.32 11.08 41.45
N SER A 7 18.97 10.04 40.94
CA SER A 7 19.74 9.96 39.71
C SER A 7 19.05 10.68 38.56
N GLN A 8 19.74 11.63 37.94
CA GLN A 8 19.55 11.86 36.51
C GLN A 8 20.49 10.93 35.76
N ALA A 9 20.05 9.68 35.60
CA ALA A 9 20.62 8.80 34.58
C ALA A 9 20.13 9.34 33.23
N GLY A 10 21.07 9.67 32.34
CA GLY A 10 20.78 10.09 30.97
C GLY A 10 19.84 9.10 30.30
N SER A 11 18.64 9.57 29.98
CA SER A 11 17.71 8.86 29.12
C SER A 11 18.41 8.65 27.78
N ARG A 12 18.87 7.42 27.51
CA ARG A 12 19.25 7.05 26.16
C ARG A 12 18.00 7.32 25.30
N PRO A 13 18.09 8.08 24.20
CA PRO A 13 16.96 8.22 23.31
C PRO A 13 16.57 6.80 22.91
N VAL A 14 15.37 6.39 23.33
CA VAL A 14 14.77 5.14 22.91
C VAL A 14 14.55 5.34 21.42
N VAL A 15 15.40 4.73 20.60
CA VAL A 15 15.21 4.74 19.15
C VAL A 15 13.97 3.90 18.91
N GLN A 16 12.83 4.57 18.87
CA GLN A 16 11.57 3.96 18.50
C GLN A 16 11.68 3.71 16.99
N VAL A 17 11.99 2.46 16.63
CA VAL A 17 12.00 2.03 15.23
C VAL A 17 10.55 1.98 14.80
N ILE A 18 10.08 3.07 14.22
CA ILE A 18 8.77 3.15 13.60
C ILE A 18 8.88 2.32 12.32
N LEU A 19 8.36 1.10 12.36
CA LEU A 19 8.15 0.30 11.15
C LEU A 19 7.16 1.08 10.27
N PRO A 20 7.38 1.14 8.94
CA PRO A 20 6.39 1.71 8.05
C PRO A 20 5.07 0.96 8.26
N VAL A 21 3.99 1.69 8.51
CA VAL A 21 2.64 1.13 8.37
C VAL A 21 2.46 0.96 6.86
N PHE A 22 2.68 -0.25 6.37
CA PHE A 22 2.52 -0.55 4.95
C PHE A 22 1.03 -0.54 4.59
N GLU A 23 0.69 0.06 3.45
CA GLU A 23 -0.68 0.07 2.90
C GLU A 23 -1.00 -1.25 2.17
N GLY A 24 -0.67 -2.37 2.82
CA GLY A 24 -0.90 -3.73 2.32
C GLY A 24 0.37 -4.46 1.86
N PRO A 25 0.21 -5.71 1.36
CA PRO A 25 1.33 -6.61 1.12
C PRO A 25 2.13 -6.27 -0.15
N PHE A 26 1.51 -5.64 -1.16
CA PHE A 26 2.24 -5.16 -2.34
C PHE A 26 3.19 -4.01 -2.01
N ASP A 27 2.80 -3.15 -1.08
CA ASP A 27 3.65 -2.06 -0.62
C ASP A 27 4.89 -2.59 0.10
N LEU A 28 4.70 -3.58 0.99
CA LEU A 28 5.81 -4.30 1.61
C LEU A 28 6.72 -4.95 0.56
N LEU A 29 6.16 -5.60 -0.46
CA LEU A 29 6.96 -6.23 -1.52
C LEU A 29 7.80 -5.21 -2.30
N ILE A 30 7.23 -4.06 -2.65
CA ILE A 30 7.99 -2.99 -3.32
C ILE A 30 9.11 -2.47 -2.41
N TYR A 31 8.79 -2.23 -1.13
CA TYR A 31 9.80 -1.82 -0.15
C TYR A 31 10.97 -2.82 -0.08
N LEU A 32 10.68 -4.13 -0.09
CA LEU A 32 11.72 -5.17 -0.06
C LEU A 32 12.55 -5.19 -1.35
N VAL A 33 11.92 -5.05 -2.51
CA VAL A 33 12.61 -4.96 -3.81
C VAL A 33 13.54 -3.75 -3.85
N GLU A 34 13.09 -2.60 -3.36
CA GLU A 34 13.88 -1.36 -3.31
C GLU A 34 15.00 -1.42 -2.28
N ARG A 35 14.75 -1.99 -1.09
CA ARG A 35 15.74 -2.20 -0.02
C ARG A 35 16.87 -3.11 -0.47
N ASP A 36 16.54 -4.22 -1.12
CA ASP A 36 17.49 -5.24 -1.55
C ASP A 36 18.16 -4.87 -2.90
N LYS A 37 17.85 -3.67 -3.45
CA LYS A 37 18.34 -3.14 -4.74
C LYS A 37 18.11 -4.12 -5.90
N LEU A 38 17.02 -4.87 -5.83
CA LEU A 38 16.62 -5.80 -6.88
C LEU A 38 15.90 -5.04 -7.98
N ASP A 39 16.12 -5.44 -9.23
CA ASP A 39 15.24 -5.01 -10.32
C ASP A 39 13.90 -5.74 -10.17
N ILE A 40 12.81 -4.99 -10.25
CA ILE A 40 11.43 -5.50 -10.19
C ILE A 40 11.17 -6.54 -11.29
N TYR A 41 11.89 -6.46 -12.42
CA TYR A 41 11.79 -7.43 -13.51
C TYR A 41 12.63 -8.71 -13.29
N SER A 42 13.60 -8.69 -12.37
CA SER A 42 14.53 -9.80 -12.13
C SER A 42 14.39 -10.43 -10.74
N ILE A 43 13.22 -10.32 -10.12
CA ILE A 43 12.98 -10.80 -8.76
C ILE A 43 13.22 -12.31 -8.68
N ALA A 44 14.10 -12.72 -7.77
CA ALA A 44 14.25 -14.11 -7.37
C ALA A 44 13.17 -14.45 -6.35
N ILE A 45 12.18 -15.30 -6.74
CA ILE A 45 11.06 -15.69 -5.88
C ILE A 45 11.57 -16.24 -4.54
N ALA A 46 12.63 -17.05 -4.56
CA ALA A 46 13.16 -17.65 -3.35
C ALA A 46 13.62 -16.61 -2.31
N ASP A 47 14.24 -15.53 -2.76
CA ASP A 47 14.81 -14.48 -1.92
C ASP A 47 13.70 -13.55 -1.40
N ILE A 48 12.83 -13.06 -2.30
CA ILE A 48 11.73 -12.17 -1.91
C ILE A 48 10.76 -12.86 -0.94
N THR A 49 10.45 -14.16 -1.13
CA THR A 49 9.60 -14.91 -0.20
C THR A 49 10.26 -15.00 1.18
N SER A 50 11.58 -15.17 1.24
CA SER A 50 12.30 -15.26 2.52
C SER A 50 12.31 -13.91 3.23
N SER A 51 12.63 -12.83 2.52
CA SER A 51 12.57 -11.46 3.03
C SER A 51 11.16 -11.08 3.48
N TYR A 52 10.13 -11.49 2.75
CA TYR A 52 8.74 -11.21 3.09
C TYR A 52 8.33 -11.89 4.42
N LEU A 53 8.62 -13.18 4.56
CA LEU A 53 8.30 -13.93 5.79
C LEU A 53 9.09 -13.42 7.01
N GLU A 54 10.35 -13.02 6.82
CA GLU A 54 11.15 -12.42 7.89
C GLU A 54 10.53 -11.12 8.38
N ASN A 55 10.15 -10.21 7.47
CA ASN A 55 9.52 -8.95 7.86
C ASN A 55 8.12 -9.18 8.46
N LEU A 56 7.37 -10.18 7.97
CA LEU A 56 6.07 -10.55 8.53
C LEU A 56 6.17 -10.97 10.01
N SER A 57 7.27 -11.63 10.40
CA SER A 57 7.50 -12.06 11.79
C SER A 57 7.88 -10.93 12.74
N LEU A 58 8.34 -9.79 12.21
CA LEU A 58 8.80 -8.63 12.98
C LEU A 58 7.70 -7.59 13.19
N VAL A 59 6.60 -7.68 12.44
CA VAL A 59 5.49 -6.73 12.51
C VAL A 59 4.40 -7.30 13.40
N GLU A 60 4.02 -6.56 14.44
CA GLU A 60 2.79 -6.82 15.20
C GLU A 60 1.60 -6.43 14.32
N PHE A 61 1.02 -7.40 13.61
CA PHE A 61 -0.19 -7.16 12.83
C PHE A 61 -1.42 -7.12 13.72
N ASP A 62 -2.30 -6.17 13.43
CA ASP A 62 -3.70 -6.29 13.81
C ASP A 62 -4.28 -7.53 13.08
N PRO A 63 -4.90 -8.50 13.80
CA PRO A 63 -5.48 -9.68 13.18
C PRO A 63 -6.49 -9.36 12.06
N GLU A 64 -7.12 -8.18 12.07
CA GLU A 64 -8.05 -7.74 11.03
C GLU A 64 -7.34 -7.39 9.70
N LEU A 65 -6.11 -6.90 9.76
CA LEU A 65 -5.29 -6.54 8.59
C LEU A 65 -4.41 -7.71 8.10
N ALA A 66 -4.29 -8.79 8.87
CA ALA A 66 -3.38 -9.90 8.58
C ALA A 66 -3.82 -10.80 7.40
N SER A 67 -5.09 -10.79 6.99
CA SER A 67 -5.62 -11.71 5.97
C SER A 67 -4.88 -11.61 4.64
N ASP A 68 -4.67 -10.39 4.16
CA ASP A 68 -4.06 -10.13 2.86
C ASP A 68 -2.57 -10.47 2.88
N PHE A 69 -1.93 -10.26 4.04
CA PHE A 69 -0.54 -10.63 4.24
C PHE A 69 -0.34 -12.15 4.27
N ILE A 70 -1.25 -12.88 4.90
CA ILE A 70 -1.25 -14.35 4.93
C ILE A 70 -1.51 -14.91 3.52
N TYR A 71 -2.49 -14.34 2.81
CA TYR A 71 -2.74 -14.70 1.41
C TYR A 71 -1.48 -14.53 0.56
N MET A 72 -0.82 -13.39 0.67
CA MET A 72 0.42 -13.14 -0.09
C MET A 72 1.58 -14.04 0.35
N ALA A 73 1.69 -14.39 1.64
CA ALA A 73 2.65 -15.38 2.11
C ALA A 73 2.42 -16.75 1.46
N ALA A 74 1.16 -17.21 1.43
CA ALA A 74 0.79 -18.47 0.81
C ALA A 74 1.06 -18.47 -0.70
N TYR A 75 0.71 -17.38 -1.39
CA TYR A 75 0.96 -17.19 -2.82
C TYR A 75 2.48 -17.22 -3.14
N LEU A 76 3.30 -16.51 -2.36
CA LEU A 76 4.75 -16.51 -2.51
C LEU A 76 5.39 -17.89 -2.24
N LEU A 77 4.83 -18.66 -1.31
CA LEU A 77 5.26 -20.04 -1.04
C LEU A 77 4.90 -20.98 -2.20
N GLU A 78 3.70 -20.84 -2.76
CA GLU A 78 3.27 -21.59 -3.95
C GLU A 78 4.21 -21.30 -5.12
N LEU A 79 4.46 -20.02 -5.40
CA LEU A 79 5.38 -19.58 -6.46
C LEU A 79 6.79 -20.12 -6.23
N LYS A 80 7.30 -20.09 -4.99
CA LYS A 80 8.62 -20.64 -4.64
C LYS A 80 8.68 -22.13 -4.94
N SER A 81 7.67 -22.90 -4.52
CA SER A 81 7.57 -24.34 -4.78
C SER A 81 7.63 -24.64 -6.28
N ARG A 82 6.79 -23.96 -7.07
CA ARG A 82 6.73 -24.12 -8.55
C ARG A 82 8.06 -23.75 -9.21
N SER A 83 8.73 -22.68 -8.74
CA SER A 83 10.02 -22.23 -9.28
C SER A 83 11.17 -23.21 -9.06
N LEU A 84 11.08 -24.08 -8.06
CA LEU A 84 12.12 -25.06 -7.69
C LEU A 84 11.94 -26.43 -8.36
N LEU A 85 10.83 -26.66 -9.07
CA LEU A 85 10.55 -27.95 -9.71
C LEU A 85 11.62 -28.31 -10.78
N PRO A 86 12.07 -29.57 -10.86
CA PRO A 86 13.04 -30.06 -11.84
C PRO A 86 12.63 -29.78 -13.30
N ARG A 87 13.61 -29.52 -14.17
CA ARG A 87 13.36 -29.18 -15.60
C ARG A 87 12.60 -30.26 -16.38
N VAL A 88 12.77 -31.54 -16.03
CA VAL A 88 12.10 -32.67 -16.69
C VAL A 88 10.57 -32.60 -16.53
N GLU A 89 10.09 -32.05 -15.41
CA GLU A 89 8.67 -31.82 -15.16
C GLU A 89 8.16 -30.55 -15.87
N ARG A 90 9.03 -29.54 -16.06
CA ARG A 90 8.70 -28.31 -16.80
C ARG A 90 8.59 -28.51 -18.31
N GLU A 91 9.33 -29.45 -18.90
CA GLU A 91 9.22 -29.75 -20.33
C GLU A 91 7.85 -30.33 -20.72
N GLN A 92 7.12 -30.92 -19.76
CA GLN A 92 5.71 -31.33 -19.94
C GLN A 92 4.73 -30.15 -19.77
N LEU A 93 5.19 -29.06 -19.14
CA LEU A 93 4.47 -27.81 -18.85
C LEU A 93 5.01 -26.66 -19.73
N ALA A 94 5.65 -26.95 -20.87
CA ALA A 94 6.43 -25.97 -21.63
C ALA A 94 5.63 -24.77 -22.18
N ASP A 95 4.30 -24.87 -22.22
CA ASP A 95 3.41 -23.76 -22.58
C ASP A 95 2.97 -22.90 -21.38
N GLU A 96 3.32 -23.28 -20.14
CA GLU A 96 2.96 -22.51 -18.95
C GLU A 96 3.87 -21.25 -18.84
N PRO A 97 3.29 -20.05 -18.70
CA PRO A 97 4.07 -18.84 -18.51
C PRO A 97 4.92 -18.94 -17.23
N ASP A 98 6.00 -18.16 -17.17
CA ASP A 98 6.85 -18.13 -15.99
C ASP A 98 5.99 -17.78 -14.76
N PRO A 99 5.99 -18.60 -13.69
CA PRO A 99 5.12 -18.40 -12.54
C PRO A 99 5.32 -17.02 -11.90
N ARG A 100 6.50 -16.42 -12.05
CA ARG A 100 6.79 -15.08 -11.50
C ARG A 100 6.15 -13.94 -12.27
N GLN A 101 5.72 -14.17 -13.52
CA GLN A 101 5.36 -13.11 -14.45
C GLN A 101 4.10 -12.37 -14.02
N GLU A 102 3.11 -13.09 -13.47
CA GLU A 102 1.91 -12.49 -12.91
C GLU A 102 2.23 -11.55 -11.74
N LEU A 103 3.08 -12.01 -10.82
CA LEU A 103 3.49 -11.20 -9.66
C LEU A 103 4.21 -9.91 -10.10
N ILE A 104 5.13 -10.00 -11.06
CA ILE A 104 5.86 -8.84 -11.60
C ILE A 104 4.88 -7.84 -12.21
N MET A 105 3.93 -8.29 -13.04
CA MET A 105 2.95 -7.39 -13.66
C MET A 105 2.13 -6.64 -12.61
N ARG A 106 1.64 -7.33 -11.57
CA ARG A 106 0.88 -6.70 -10.49
C ARG A 106 1.72 -5.70 -9.69
N LEU A 107 2.99 -6.02 -9.40
CA LEU A 107 3.89 -5.11 -8.70
C LEU A 107 4.18 -3.84 -9.50
N VAL A 108 4.41 -3.97 -10.81
CA VAL A 108 4.63 -2.82 -11.71
C VAL A 108 3.38 -1.95 -11.79
N GLU A 109 2.21 -2.57 -11.92
CA GLU A 109 0.93 -1.86 -11.95
C GLU A 109 0.68 -1.10 -10.65
N TYR A 110 0.83 -1.77 -9.50
CA TYR A 110 0.65 -1.12 -8.20
C TYR A 110 1.66 0.02 -8.00
N LYS A 111 2.94 -0.17 -8.36
CA LYS A 111 3.96 0.88 -8.28
C LYS A 111 3.55 2.12 -9.07
N ARG A 112 3.05 1.94 -10.30
CA ARG A 112 2.57 3.02 -11.15
C ARG A 112 1.41 3.77 -10.51
N PHE A 113 0.42 3.07 -9.95
CA PHE A 113 -0.70 3.71 -9.28
C PHE A 113 -0.27 4.44 -8.00
N LYS A 114 0.66 3.87 -7.24
CA LYS A 114 1.23 4.52 -6.05
C LYS A 114 1.93 5.84 -6.41
N GLU A 115 2.69 5.86 -7.50
CA GLU A 115 3.33 7.08 -8.00
C GLU A 115 2.31 8.14 -8.42
N LEU A 116 1.25 7.73 -9.15
CA LEU A 116 0.18 8.63 -9.56
C LEU A 116 -0.62 9.17 -8.38
N ALA A 117 -0.88 8.34 -7.37
CA ALA A 117 -1.54 8.76 -6.13
C ALA A 117 -0.71 9.81 -5.38
N GLY A 118 0.61 9.62 -5.27
CA GLY A 118 1.50 10.62 -4.67
C GLY A 118 1.57 11.93 -5.45
N GLN A 119 1.52 11.88 -6.79
CA GLN A 119 1.40 13.09 -7.62
C GLN A 119 0.09 13.83 -7.36
N LEU A 120 -1.03 13.10 -7.28
CA LEU A 120 -2.34 13.67 -7.00
C LEU A 120 -2.41 14.28 -5.61
N GLU A 121 -1.86 13.61 -4.59
CA GLU A 121 -1.76 14.13 -3.22
C GLU A 121 -0.96 15.44 -3.19
N THR A 122 0.13 15.51 -3.95
CA THR A 122 0.92 16.74 -4.10
C THR A 122 0.09 17.86 -4.73
N MET A 123 -0.68 17.58 -5.78
CA MET A 123 -1.57 18.56 -6.41
C MET A 123 -2.63 19.08 -5.45
N ILE A 124 -3.31 18.19 -4.71
CA ILE A 124 -4.32 18.57 -3.71
C ILE A 124 -3.70 19.46 -2.63
N THR A 125 -2.50 19.11 -2.17
CA THR A 125 -1.79 19.89 -1.14
C THR A 125 -1.41 21.29 -1.65
N LEU A 126 -1.13 21.45 -2.95
CA LEU A 126 -0.88 22.74 -3.58
C LEU A 126 -2.17 23.53 -3.85
N GLU A 127 -3.28 22.88 -4.20
CA GLU A 127 -4.59 23.52 -4.37
C GLU A 127 -5.22 23.98 -3.06
N ASN A 128 -4.85 23.39 -1.92
CA ASN A 128 -5.31 23.83 -0.60
C ASN A 128 -4.93 25.28 -0.23
N TYR A 129 -4.13 25.97 -1.04
CA TYR A 129 -3.85 27.40 -0.88
C TYR A 129 -4.86 28.32 -1.60
N ASP A 130 -5.75 27.77 -2.42
CA ASP A 130 -6.78 28.53 -3.14
C ASP A 130 -8.11 28.52 -2.38
N TYR A 131 -8.28 29.51 -1.48
CA TYR A 131 -9.55 29.74 -0.80
C TYR A 131 -10.57 30.35 -1.76
N THR A 132 -11.51 29.55 -2.25
CA THR A 132 -12.64 30.06 -3.03
C THR A 132 -13.70 30.67 -2.11
N ARG A 133 -14.22 31.85 -2.49
CA ARG A 133 -15.37 32.45 -1.79
C ARG A 133 -16.57 31.53 -1.99
N GLN A 134 -17.17 31.04 -0.90
CA GLN A 134 -18.41 30.28 -1.01
C GLN A 134 -19.45 31.12 -1.75
N PRO A 135 -20.12 30.56 -2.79
CA PRO A 135 -21.11 31.30 -3.53
C PRO A 135 -22.23 31.69 -2.57
N THR A 136 -22.39 33.00 -2.35
CA THR A 136 -23.60 33.56 -1.74
C THR A 136 -24.71 33.49 -2.78
N LEU A 137 -25.09 32.28 -3.19
CA LEU A 137 -26.37 32.08 -3.83
C LEU A 137 -27.40 32.46 -2.77
N PRO A 138 -28.28 33.43 -3.03
CA PRO A 138 -29.46 33.57 -2.20
C PRO A 138 -30.14 32.20 -2.24
N LEU A 139 -30.40 31.63 -1.07
CA LEU A 139 -31.36 30.54 -0.95
C LEU A 139 -32.72 31.16 -1.28
N GLU A 140 -32.98 31.39 -2.55
CA GLU A 140 -34.34 31.57 -3.04
C GLU A 140 -35.01 30.20 -2.85
N SER A 141 -35.43 29.91 -1.62
CA SER A 141 -36.57 29.05 -1.33
C SER A 141 -37.86 29.76 -1.77
N GLY A 142 -37.83 30.35 -2.96
CA GLY A 142 -39.00 30.70 -3.71
C GLY A 142 -39.49 29.42 -4.34
N THR A 143 -40.47 28.77 -3.71
CA THR A 143 -41.46 28.03 -4.47
C THR A 143 -41.92 28.98 -5.57
N ARG A 144 -41.37 28.82 -6.77
CA ARG A 144 -41.85 29.53 -7.95
C ARG A 144 -43.20 28.90 -8.21
N THR A 145 -44.21 29.36 -7.48
CA THR A 145 -45.61 29.03 -7.74
C THR A 145 -45.84 29.54 -9.14
N LEU A 146 -45.78 28.62 -10.11
CA LEU A 146 -46.11 28.93 -11.49
C LEU A 146 -47.52 29.49 -11.43
N ALA A 147 -47.67 30.78 -11.72
CA ALA A 147 -49.00 31.36 -11.90
C ALA A 147 -49.71 30.46 -12.92
N PRO A 148 -50.94 29.99 -12.64
CA PRO A 148 -51.64 29.16 -13.60
C PRO A 148 -51.71 29.93 -14.92
N LEU A 149 -51.28 29.29 -16.00
CA LEU A 149 -51.39 29.85 -17.35
C LEU A 149 -52.89 30.11 -17.61
N SER A 150 -53.32 31.36 -17.48
CA SER A 150 -54.62 31.78 -17.97
C SER A 150 -54.59 31.65 -19.49
N LEU A 151 -55.23 30.60 -19.99
CA LEU A 151 -55.57 30.48 -21.40
C LEU A 151 -56.87 31.25 -21.61
N ASP A 152 -56.74 32.56 -21.77
CA ASP A 152 -57.84 33.36 -22.32
C ASP A 152 -57.89 33.04 -23.83
N ASN A 153 -59.01 32.42 -24.26
CA ASN A 153 -59.34 32.17 -25.66
C ASN A 153 -60.66 32.85 -25.99
#